data_AF-A0A0S4LPC0-F1
#
_entry.id   AF-A0A0S4LPC0-F1
#
_cell.length_a   1.000
_cell.length_b   1.000
_cell.length_c   1.000
_cell.angle_alpha   90.00
_cell.angle_beta   90.00
_cell.angle_gamma   90.00
#
_symmetry.space_group_name_H-M   'P 1'
#
loop_
_entity.id
_entity.type
_entity.pdbx_description
1 polymer ?
#
loop_
_entity_poly.entity_id
_entity_poly.type
_entity_poly.pdbx_seq_one_letter_code
_entity_poly.pdbx_strand_id
1 'polypeptide(L)' 'MKCVRCSGLMVVDHFLDMQESWMPMWMRGLRCVTCGNIEDPLIHYNRMIHEVRRTRRRVSRAAHPITAPAQAA' A
#
# COMPACT_ATOMS: atom_id res chain seq x y z
N MET A 1 12.31 -13.56 9.69
CA MET A 1 11.62 -13.83 8.41
C MET A 1 10.24 -14.43 8.66
N LYS A 2 9.27 -13.61 9.11
CA LYS A 2 7.86 -14.01 9.27
C LYS A 2 6.99 -12.89 8.73
N CYS A 3 5.94 -13.24 8.00
CA CYS A 3 5.06 -12.28 7.35
C CYS A 3 4.25 -11.48 8.37
N VAL A 4 4.21 -10.15 8.23
CA VAL A 4 3.41 -9.28 9.12
C VAL A 4 1.90 -9.51 9.03
N ARG A 5 1.41 -10.12 7.94
CA ARG A 5 -0.04 -10.36 7.72
C ARG A 5 -0.55 -11.68 8.28
N CYS A 6 0.23 -12.75 8.14
CA CYS A 6 -0.22 -14.11 8.46
C CYS A 6 0.79 -14.92 9.28
N SER A 7 1.92 -14.31 9.68
CA SER A 7 3.03 -14.96 10.38
C SER A 7 3.69 -16.13 9.63
N GLY A 8 3.33 -16.36 8.36
CA GLY A 8 3.91 -17.38 7.49
C GLY A 8 5.37 -17.09 7.09
N LEU A 9 6.01 -18.07 6.46
CA LEU A 9 7.40 -17.97 6.01
C LEU A 9 7.55 -16.90 4.91
N MET A 10 8.65 -16.16 4.98
CA MET A 10 9.06 -15.23 3.93
C MET A 10 10.37 -15.67 3.30
N VAL A 11 10.45 -15.53 1.98
CA VAL A 11 11.63 -15.86 1.18
C VAL A 11 12.05 -14.65 0.36
N VAL A 12 13.33 -14.58 0.01
CA VAL A 12 13.83 -13.55 -0.92
C VAL A 12 13.32 -13.87 -2.32
N ASP A 13 12.78 -12.86 -3.00
CA ASP A 13 12.25 -12.95 -4.35
C ASP A 13 12.73 -11.75 -5.18
N HIS A 14 12.71 -11.91 -6.51
CA HIS A 14 13.13 -10.91 -7.48
C HIS A 14 11.89 -10.38 -8.22
N PHE A 15 11.61 -9.09 -8.04
CA PHE A 15 10.47 -8.42 -8.68
C PHE A 15 10.96 -7.58 -9.85
N LEU A 16 10.17 -7.56 -10.92
CA LEU A 16 10.41 -6.74 -12.09
C LEU A 16 9.29 -5.69 -12.19
N ASP A 17 9.67 -4.42 -12.33
CA ASP A 17 8.75 -3.34 -12.65
C ASP A 17 8.49 -3.30 -14.15
N MET A 18 7.39 -3.93 -14.57
CA MET A 18 6.97 -3.98 -15.98
C MET A 18 6.55 -2.61 -16.55
N GLN A 19 6.29 -1.61 -15.69
CA GLN A 19 5.92 -0.27 -16.14
C GLN A 19 7.13 0.63 -16.35
N GLU A 20 8.35 0.13 -16.07
CA GLU A 20 9.59 0.90 -16.13
C GLU A 20 9.50 2.23 -15.34
N SER A 21 8.69 2.23 -14.29
CA SER A 21 8.38 3.42 -13.49
C SER A 21 9.54 3.83 -12.59
N TRP A 22 10.48 2.92 -12.36
CA TRP A 22 11.65 3.12 -11.52
C TRP A 22 12.89 2.38 -12.04
N MET A 23 14.07 3.00 -11.89
CA MET A 23 15.37 2.37 -12.18
C MET A 23 16.17 2.12 -10.88
N PRO A 24 16.78 0.94 -10.72
CA PRO A 24 16.73 -0.22 -11.60
C PRO A 24 15.34 -0.86 -11.63
N MET A 25 14.92 -1.33 -12.82
CA MET A 25 13.61 -1.98 -13.08
C MET A 25 13.45 -3.36 -12.43
N TRP A 26 14.42 -3.81 -11.66
CA TRP A 26 14.35 -5.02 -10.86
C TRP A 26 14.69 -4.70 -9.42
N MET A 27 14.05 -5.39 -8.49
CA MET A 27 14.29 -5.24 -7.06
C MET A 27 14.25 -6.57 -6.32
N ARG A 28 15.00 -6.65 -5.23
CA ARG A 28 14.93 -7.77 -4.28
C ARG A 28 13.99 -7.40 -3.15
N GLY A 29 13.03 -8.27 -2.87
CA GLY A 29 12.13 -8.12 -1.73
C GLY A 29 11.85 -9.44 -1.05
N LEU A 30 11.08 -9.40 0.03
CA LEU A 30 10.62 -10.58 0.75
C LEU A 30 9.19 -10.90 0.36
N ARG A 31 8.92 -12.12 -0.12
CA ARG A 31 7.59 -12.61 -0.43
C ARG A 31 7.16 -13.66 0.60
N CYS A 32 5.97 -13.51 1.14
CA CYS A 32 5.35 -14.56 1.92
C CYS A 32 4.82 -15.67 0.99
N VAL A 33 5.27 -16.90 1.22
CA VAL A 33 4.83 -18.06 0.44
C VAL A 33 3.38 -18.47 0.75
N THR A 34 2.86 -18.08 1.92
CA THR A 34 1.52 -18.45 2.37
C THR A 34 0.44 -17.49 1.85
N CYS A 35 0.61 -16.18 2.04
CA CYS A 35 -0.43 -15.19 1.70
C CYS A 35 -0.05 -14.23 0.57
N GLY A 36 1.16 -14.35 0.03
CA GLY A 36 1.64 -13.47 -1.04
C GLY A 36 1.97 -12.04 -0.61
N ASN A 37 1.99 -11.72 0.69
CA ASN A 37 2.43 -10.39 1.13
C ASN A 37 3.89 -10.14 0.70
N ILE A 38 4.12 -8.99 0.08
CA ILE A 38 5.46 -8.54 -0.29
C ILE A 38 5.88 -7.43 0.67
N GLU A 39 7.10 -7.57 1.20
CA GLU A 39 7.80 -6.54 1.97
C GLU A 39 9.06 -6.15 1.20
N ASP A 40 9.03 -4.92 0.72
CA ASP A 40 10.08 -4.30 -0.08
C ASP A 40 10.12 -2.80 0.31
N PRO A 41 11.30 -2.16 0.41
CA PRO A 41 11.40 -0.76 0.83
C PRO A 41 10.57 0.23 -0.01
N LEU A 42 10.48 0.05 -1.33
CA LEU A 42 9.70 0.93 -2.21
C LEU A 42 8.20 0.69 -2.03
N ILE A 43 7.77 -0.57 -1.99
CA ILE A 43 6.38 -0.94 -1.72
C ILE A 43 5.96 -0.40 -0.34
N HIS A 44 6.83 -0.49 0.66
CA HIS A 44 6.59 0.04 1.99
C HIS A 44 6.45 1.57 1.96
N TYR A 45 7.39 2.26 1.32
CA TYR A 45 7.35 3.72 1.15
C TYR A 45 6.07 4.19 0.44
N ASN A 46 5.71 3.53 -0.66
CA ASN A 46 4.49 3.83 -1.40
C ASN A 46 3.25 3.63 -0.52
N ARG A 47 3.18 2.52 0.24
CA ARG A 47 2.08 2.29 1.20
C ARG A 47 1.97 3.41 2.23
N MET A 48 3.09 3.84 2.82
CA MET A 48 3.11 4.95 3.78
C MET A 48 2.56 6.25 3.16
N ILE A 49 3.03 6.63 1.97
CA ILE A 49 2.53 7.84 1.27
C ILE A 49 1.03 7.75 1.02
N HIS A 50 0.56 6.60 0.54
CA HIS A 50 -0.85 6.40 0.27
C HIS A 50 -1.70 6.45 1.53
N GLU A 51 -1.19 5.93 2.64
CA GLU A 51 -1.85 6.00 3.94
C GLU A 51 -1.95 7.43 4.46
N VAL A 52 -0.85 8.19 4.44
CA VAL A 52 -0.85 9.62 4.81
C VAL A 52 -1.86 10.41 3.97
N ARG A 53 -1.88 10.18 2.64
CA ARG A 53 -2.85 10.81 1.74
C ARG A 53 -4.30 10.41 2.07
N ARG A 54 -4.55 9.14 2.38
CA ARG A 54 -5.89 8.65 2.79
C ARG A 54 -6.34 9.27 4.10
N THR A 55 -5.47 9.33 5.10
CA THR A 55 -5.76 9.94 6.40
C THR A 55 -6.08 11.42 6.24
N ARG A 56 -5.28 12.16 5.45
CA ARG A 56 -5.54 13.58 5.14
C ARG A 56 -6.91 13.78 4.50
N ARG A 57 -7.29 12.93 3.52
CA ARG A 57 -8.61 12.97 2.87
C ARG A 57 -9.76 12.66 3.83
N ARG A 58 -9.56 11.74 4.78
CA ARG A 58 -10.58 11.43 5.81
C ARG A 58 -10.78 12.62 6.74
N VAL A 59 -9.70 13.22 7.23
CA VAL A 59 -9.76 14.41 8.09
C VAL A 59 -10.42 15.58 7.37
N SER A 60 -10.06 15.85 6.10
CA SER A 60 -10.69 16.93 5.34
C SER A 60 -12.19 16.72 5.15
N ARG A 61 -12.63 15.47 4.90
CA ARG A 61 -14.05 15.11 4.80
C ARG A 61 -14.79 15.22 6.14
N ALA A 62 -14.14 14.87 7.24
CA ALA A 62 -14.72 15.03 8.57
C ALA A 62 -14.86 16.53 8.95
N ALA A 63 -13.89 17.35 8.55
CA ALA A 63 -13.91 18.80 8.78
C ALA A 63 -14.90 19.56 7.88
N HIS A 64 -15.13 19.07 6.66
CA HIS A 64 -16.12 19.61 5.73
C HIS A 64 -17.13 18.51 5.38
N PRO A 65 -18.09 18.21 6.28
CA PRO A 65 -19.18 17.32 5.93
C PRO A 65 -19.91 17.95 4.75
N ILE A 66 -19.87 17.28 3.60
CA ILE A 66 -20.72 17.63 2.46
C ILE A 66 -22.14 17.42 2.96
N THR A 67 -22.84 18.50 3.31
CA THR A 67 -24.29 18.47 3.50
C THR A 67 -24.90 18.11 2.17
N ALA A 68 -25.23 16.82 1.99
CA ALA A 68 -26.12 16.42 0.92
C ALA A 68 -27.41 17.25 1.09
N PRO A 69 -27.86 18.00 0.06
CA PRO A 69 -29.11 18.72 0.17
C PRO A 69 -30.19 17.67 0.44
N ALA A 70 -30.92 17.86 1.55
CA ALA A 70 -32.10 17.07 1.84
C ALA A 70 -33.05 17.27 0.65
N GLN A 71 -33.28 16.22 -0.14
CA GLN A 71 -34.29 16.23 -1.18
C GLN A 71 -35.64 16.46 -0.49
N ALA A 72 -36.23 17.63 -0.73
CA ALA A 72 -37.58 17.95 -0.31
C ALA A 72 -38.57 17.08 -1.10
N ALA A 73 -39.57 16.57 -0.37
CA ALA A 73 -40.58 15.62 -0.82
C ALA A 73 -41.43 16.11 -1.98
#